data_AF-A0A5E4L1X9-F1
#
_entry.id   AF-A0A5E4L1X9-F1
#
_cell.length_a   1.000
_cell.length_b   1.000
_cell.length_c   1.000
_cell.angle_alpha   90.00
_cell.angle_beta   90.00
_cell.angle_gamma   90.00
#
_symmetry.space_group_name_H-M   'P 1'
#
loop_
_entity.id
_entity.type
_entity.pdbx_description
1 polymer ?
#
loop_
_entity_poly.entity_id
_entity_poly.type
_entity_poly.pdbx_seq_one_letter_code
_entity_poly.pdbx_strand_id
1 'polypeptide(L)'
;MKKETEEKKTEPVAKIITPEERKRLQIEGIKKTMVPAFIGAGFAFLFFWMQDKIAGKPWYSVFLLVALVSYGIQKLLYPSLGVKVEEFKTMDWLGVEVLTIIFLMIVWILLLNVGTLDVTANPDMIKVGVAEDVVATVSSSGAIIAGATVNLTGEGVNMSNFTGKDGIAYFNKVNATGAGNITISARMTGYGSKYKNISSR
;
A
#
# COMPACT_ATOMS: atom_id res chain seq x y z
N MET A 1 7.73 -50.94 -48.36
CA MET A 1 7.61 -50.70 -46.91
C MET A 1 8.72 -49.73 -46.51
N LYS A 2 8.38 -48.47 -46.24
CA LYS A 2 9.36 -47.39 -45.95
C LYS A 2 9.91 -47.56 -44.54
N LYS A 3 11.24 -47.54 -44.38
CA LYS A 3 11.91 -47.44 -43.08
C LYS A 3 11.85 -45.99 -42.62
N GLU A 4 11.24 -45.75 -41.46
CA GLU A 4 11.35 -44.48 -40.74
C GLU A 4 12.80 -44.26 -40.32
N THR A 5 13.31 -43.08 -40.63
CA THR A 5 14.58 -42.58 -40.12
C THR A 5 14.25 -41.80 -38.85
N GLU A 6 14.53 -42.39 -37.70
CA GLU A 6 14.51 -41.67 -36.42
C GLU A 6 15.63 -40.63 -36.43
N GLU A 7 15.26 -39.36 -36.51
CA GLU A 7 16.15 -38.24 -36.19
C GLU A 7 16.51 -38.32 -34.70
N LYS A 8 17.75 -38.76 -34.46
CA LYS A 8 18.40 -38.76 -33.16
C LYS A 8 18.44 -37.33 -32.63
N LYS A 9 17.52 -36.99 -31.71
CA LYS A 9 17.60 -35.77 -30.88
C LYS A 9 18.97 -35.72 -30.22
N THR A 10 19.84 -34.83 -30.70
CA THR A 10 21.03 -34.43 -29.95
C THR A 10 20.56 -33.70 -28.71
N GLU A 11 20.59 -34.39 -27.57
CA GLU A 11 20.46 -33.77 -26.26
C GLU A 11 21.49 -32.63 -26.15
N PRO A 12 21.10 -31.43 -25.65
CA PRO A 12 22.03 -30.33 -25.56
C PRO A 12 23.10 -30.70 -24.54
N VAL A 13 24.33 -30.91 -25.02
CA VAL A 13 25.53 -31.05 -24.18
C VAL A 13 25.49 -29.93 -23.13
N ALA A 14 25.31 -30.31 -21.87
CA ALA A 14 25.23 -29.37 -20.76
C ALA A 14 26.50 -28.51 -20.77
N LYS A 15 26.36 -27.23 -21.14
CA LYS A 15 27.47 -26.26 -21.12
C LYS A 15 28.08 -26.29 -19.72
N ILE A 16 29.36 -26.64 -19.63
CA ILE A 16 30.12 -26.59 -18.37
C ILE A 16 30.29 -25.12 -18.01
N ILE A 17 29.41 -24.59 -17.16
CA ILE A 17 29.45 -23.20 -16.70
C ILE A 17 30.63 -23.09 -15.74
N THR A 18 31.58 -22.20 -16.04
CA THR A 18 32.73 -21.97 -15.16
C THR A 18 32.29 -21.26 -13.86
N PRO A 19 33.04 -21.40 -12.74
CA PRO A 19 32.70 -20.72 -11.49
C PRO A 19 32.56 -19.19 -11.64
N GLU A 20 33.38 -18.56 -12.49
CA GLU A 20 33.34 -17.12 -12.75
C GLU A 20 32.12 -16.70 -13.59
N GLU A 21 31.76 -17.50 -14.59
CA GLU A 21 30.55 -17.28 -15.38
C GLU A 21 29.28 -17.41 -14.52
N ARG A 22 29.28 -18.36 -13.58
CA ARG A 22 28.19 -18.51 -12.60
C ARG A 22 28.04 -17.28 -11.70
N LYS A 23 29.14 -16.74 -11.15
CA LYS A 23 29.13 -15.50 -10.35
C LYS A 23 28.60 -14.32 -11.16
N ARG A 24 29.05 -14.17 -12.41
CA ARG A 24 28.58 -13.12 -13.31
C ARG A 24 27.07 -13.20 -13.52
N LEU A 25 26.56 -14.39 -13.84
CA LEU A 25 25.12 -14.62 -14.05
C LEU A 25 24.31 -14.31 -12.78
N GLN A 26 24.82 -14.66 -11.59
CA GLN A 26 24.17 -14.32 -10.32
C GLN A 26 24.10 -12.80 -10.10
N ILE A 27 25.22 -12.10 -10.30
CA ILE A 27 25.28 -10.64 -10.15
C ILE A 27 24.34 -9.95 -11.15
N GLU A 28 24.32 -10.43 -12.39
CA GLU A 28 23.43 -9.89 -13.42
C GLU A 28 21.96 -10.13 -13.07
N GLY A 29 21.62 -11.33 -12.58
CA GLY A 29 20.28 -11.65 -12.07
C GLY A 29 19.84 -10.74 -10.92
N ILE A 30 20.72 -10.47 -9.96
CA ILE A 30 20.45 -9.52 -8.86
C ILE A 30 20.15 -8.12 -9.42
N LYS A 31 20.94 -7.63 -10.37
CA LYS A 31 20.73 -6.31 -10.99
C LYS A 31 19.39 -6.24 -11.73
N LYS A 32 19.01 -7.29 -12.47
CA LYS A 32 17.73 -7.41 -13.17
C LYS A 32 16.53 -7.43 -12.23
N THR A 33 16.71 -7.83 -10.98
CA THR A 33 15.65 -7.77 -9.95
C THR A 33 15.63 -6.43 -9.22
N MET A 34 16.82 -5.88 -8.91
CA MET A 34 16.99 -4.69 -8.10
C MET A 34 16.53 -3.42 -8.82
N VAL A 35 16.83 -3.26 -10.11
CA VAL A 35 16.46 -2.06 -10.87
C VAL A 35 14.93 -1.91 -10.97
N PRO A 36 14.15 -2.94 -11.36
CA PRO A 36 12.68 -2.89 -11.34
C PRO A 36 12.11 -2.58 -9.97
N ALA A 37 12.70 -3.13 -8.90
CA ALA A 37 12.23 -2.89 -7.55
C ALA A 37 12.32 -1.41 -7.15
N PHE A 38 13.46 -0.76 -7.40
CA PHE A 38 13.64 0.65 -7.09
C PHE A 38 12.76 1.56 -7.97
N ILE A 39 12.63 1.25 -9.26
CA ILE A 39 11.78 2.01 -10.17
C ILE A 39 10.31 1.88 -9.75
N GLY A 40 9.83 0.67 -9.50
CA GLY A 40 8.46 0.39 -9.06
C GLY A 40 8.13 1.09 -7.74
N ALA A 41 9.02 0.99 -6.75
CA ALA A 41 8.86 1.72 -5.49
C ALA A 41 8.81 3.24 -5.69
N GLY A 42 9.70 3.80 -6.52
CA GLY A 42 9.73 5.22 -6.84
C GLY A 42 8.41 5.72 -7.45
N PHE A 43 7.86 4.98 -8.41
CA PHE A 43 6.54 5.29 -8.95
C PHE A 43 5.42 5.17 -7.91
N ALA A 44 5.48 4.19 -7.01
CA ALA A 44 4.46 4.04 -5.96
C ALA A 44 4.44 5.25 -5.02
N PHE A 45 5.62 5.72 -4.59
CA PHE A 45 5.74 6.97 -3.80
C PHE A 45 5.24 8.19 -4.58
N LEU A 46 5.60 8.29 -5.87
CA LEU A 46 5.16 9.38 -6.74
C LEU A 46 3.64 9.38 -6.91
N PHE A 47 3.01 8.21 -7.08
CA PHE A 47 1.56 8.08 -7.13
C PHE A 47 0.89 8.41 -5.80
N PHE A 48 1.57 8.16 -4.69
CA PHE A 48 1.03 8.42 -3.35
C PHE A 48 0.95 9.92 -3.09
N TRP A 49 1.99 10.63 -3.49
CA TRP A 49 2.01 12.08 -3.43
C TRP A 49 1.04 12.73 -4.44
N MET A 50 0.80 12.10 -5.59
CA MET A 50 -0.07 12.64 -6.64
C MET A 50 -1.47 12.02 -6.69
N GLN A 51 -1.94 11.41 -5.59
CA GLN A 51 -3.18 10.62 -5.56
C GLN A 51 -4.40 11.39 -6.09
N ASP A 52 -4.53 12.68 -5.76
CA ASP A 52 -5.65 13.52 -6.19
C ASP A 52 -5.68 13.72 -7.71
N LYS A 53 -4.52 13.71 -8.36
CA LYS A 53 -4.40 13.88 -9.83
C LYS A 53 -4.64 12.58 -10.59
N ILE A 54 -4.42 11.45 -9.93
CA ILE A 54 -4.58 10.10 -10.49
C ILE A 54 -6.01 9.58 -10.25
N ALA A 55 -6.70 10.11 -9.23
CA ALA A 55 -8.08 9.78 -8.92
C ALA A 55 -8.99 9.94 -10.16
N GLY A 56 -9.78 8.89 -10.44
CA GLY A 56 -10.70 8.87 -11.58
C GLY A 56 -10.05 8.62 -12.95
N LYS A 57 -8.72 8.46 -13.05
CA LYS A 57 -8.07 8.03 -14.29
C LYS A 57 -8.19 6.52 -14.49
N PRO A 58 -8.35 6.04 -15.73
CA PRO A 58 -8.35 4.61 -16.00
C PRO A 58 -6.97 3.99 -15.75
N TRP A 59 -6.92 2.94 -14.93
CA TRP A 59 -5.68 2.30 -14.50
C TRP A 59 -4.86 1.69 -15.64
N TYR A 60 -5.47 1.21 -16.72
CA TYR A 60 -4.73 0.70 -17.88
C TYR A 60 -3.83 1.78 -18.51
N SER A 61 -4.27 3.05 -18.51
CA SER A 61 -3.48 4.17 -19.04
C SER A 61 -2.31 4.50 -18.11
N VAL A 62 -2.54 4.41 -16.81
CA VAL A 62 -1.49 4.61 -15.79
C VAL A 62 -0.41 3.53 -15.93
N PHE A 63 -0.80 2.26 -16.01
CA PHE A 63 0.17 1.17 -16.18
C PHE A 63 0.92 1.22 -17.50
N LEU A 64 0.26 1.61 -18.60
CA LEU A 64 0.91 1.80 -19.89
C LEU A 64 1.96 2.93 -19.81
N LEU A 65 1.62 4.05 -19.16
CA LEU A 65 2.57 5.15 -18.95
C LEU A 65 3.77 4.69 -18.11
N VAL A 66 3.52 3.98 -17.01
CA VAL A 66 4.59 3.41 -16.17
C VAL A 66 5.49 2.53 -17.02
N ALA A 67 4.94 1.55 -17.75
CA ALA A 67 5.69 0.63 -18.59
C ALA A 67 6.56 1.33 -19.65
N LEU A 68 6.05 2.39 -20.29
CA LEU A 68 6.83 3.16 -21.27
C LEU A 68 8.00 3.91 -20.61
N VAL A 69 7.74 4.56 -19.47
CA VAL A 69 8.75 5.35 -18.78
C VAL A 69 9.78 4.45 -18.09
N SER A 70 9.35 3.37 -17.43
CA SER A 70 10.24 2.36 -16.84
C SER A 70 11.12 1.72 -17.89
N TYR A 71 10.58 1.35 -19.05
CA TYR A 71 11.38 0.79 -20.15
C TYR A 71 12.50 1.75 -20.57
N GLY A 72 12.19 3.03 -20.74
CA GLY A 72 13.18 4.05 -21.06
C GLY A 72 14.27 4.18 -19.99
N ILE A 73 13.87 4.25 -18.71
CA ILE A 73 14.79 4.36 -17.57
C ILE A 73 15.66 3.10 -17.47
N GLN A 74 15.07 1.92 -17.54
CA GLN A 74 15.77 0.64 -17.46
C GLN A 74 16.79 0.48 -18.59
N LYS A 75 16.41 0.82 -19.83
CA LYS A 75 17.31 0.79 -20.98
C LYS A 75 18.51 1.71 -20.81
N LEU A 76 18.37 2.81 -20.08
CA LEU A 76 19.47 3.71 -19.76
C LEU A 76 20.32 3.21 -18.58
N LEU A 77 19.69 2.72 -17.50
CA LEU A 77 20.38 2.34 -16.27
C LEU A 77 21.13 1.00 -16.37
N TYR A 78 20.58 0.01 -17.07
CA TYR A 78 21.19 -1.32 -17.15
C TYR A 78 22.61 -1.31 -17.73
N PRO A 79 22.90 -0.63 -18.86
CA PRO A 79 24.27 -0.49 -19.36
C PRO A 79 25.24 0.12 -18.34
N SER A 80 24.81 1.17 -17.63
CA SER A 80 25.64 1.83 -16.60
C SER A 80 25.95 0.91 -15.42
N LEU A 81 25.10 -0.09 -15.16
CA LEU A 81 25.32 -1.12 -14.15
C LEU A 81 26.09 -2.34 -14.69
N GLY A 82 26.60 -2.28 -15.92
CA GLY A 82 27.33 -3.38 -16.56
C GLY A 82 26.45 -4.57 -16.94
N VAL A 83 25.14 -4.35 -17.09
CA VAL A 83 24.20 -5.34 -17.61
C VAL A 83 24.16 -5.21 -19.14
N LYS A 84 24.39 -6.31 -19.84
CA LYS A 84 24.40 -6.33 -21.32
C LYS A 84 22.98 -6.42 -21.85
N VAL A 85 22.38 -5.28 -22.15
CA VAL A 85 21.01 -5.18 -22.69
C VAL A 85 20.89 -5.71 -24.12
N GLU A 86 22.00 -5.83 -24.84
CA GLU A 86 22.05 -6.42 -26.19
C GLU A 86 21.78 -7.93 -26.17
N GLU A 87 22.07 -8.59 -25.04
CA GLU A 87 21.82 -10.03 -24.83
C GLU A 87 20.39 -10.29 -24.34
N PHE A 88 19.59 -9.25 -24.06
CA PHE A 88 18.22 -9.43 -23.59
C PHE A 88 17.32 -9.92 -24.71
N LYS A 89 16.64 -11.03 -24.45
CA LYS A 89 15.52 -11.47 -25.28
C LYS A 89 14.26 -10.68 -24.91
N THR A 90 13.26 -10.72 -25.79
CA THR A 90 11.95 -10.10 -25.53
C THR A 90 11.35 -10.55 -24.20
N MET A 91 11.54 -11.82 -23.81
CA MET A 91 11.04 -12.35 -22.53
C MET A 91 11.78 -11.77 -21.32
N ASP A 92 13.06 -11.43 -21.45
CA ASP A 92 13.81 -10.79 -20.37
C ASP A 92 13.30 -9.36 -20.14
N TRP A 93 13.04 -8.64 -21.23
CA TRP A 93 12.43 -7.30 -21.20
C TRP A 93 11.04 -7.31 -20.56
N LEU A 94 10.17 -8.24 -20.99
CA LEU A 94 8.85 -8.38 -20.38
C LEU A 94 8.95 -8.74 -18.90
N GLY A 95 9.90 -9.60 -18.52
CA GLY A 95 10.11 -9.99 -17.13
C GLY A 95 10.44 -8.79 -16.22
N VAL A 96 11.37 -7.93 -16.62
CA VAL A 96 11.77 -6.75 -15.83
C VAL A 96 10.67 -5.69 -15.76
N GLU A 97 9.84 -5.55 -16.81
CA GLU A 97 8.67 -4.66 -16.80
C GLU A 97 7.56 -5.18 -15.89
N VAL A 98 7.20 -6.46 -16.02
CA VAL A 98 6.22 -7.09 -15.13
C VAL A 98 6.68 -7.00 -13.67
N LEU A 99 7.96 -7.21 -13.40
CA LEU A 99 8.52 -7.08 -12.06
C LEU A 99 8.39 -5.64 -11.53
N THR A 100 8.59 -4.63 -12.38
CA THR A 100 8.41 -3.21 -12.01
C THR A 100 6.96 -2.94 -11.60
N ILE A 101 5.99 -3.44 -12.37
CA ILE A 101 4.57 -3.30 -12.06
C ILE A 101 4.22 -4.04 -10.76
N ILE A 102 4.78 -5.23 -10.53
CA ILE A 102 4.57 -5.97 -9.28
C ILE A 102 5.09 -5.16 -8.08
N PHE A 103 6.33 -4.65 -8.13
CA PHE A 103 6.87 -3.85 -7.04
C PHE A 103 6.12 -2.54 -6.83
N LEU A 104 5.72 -1.87 -7.91
CA LEU A 104 4.81 -0.72 -7.85
C LEU A 104 3.55 -1.09 -7.07
N MET A 105 2.85 -2.17 -7.44
CA MET A 105 1.61 -2.57 -6.79
C MET A 105 1.80 -2.95 -5.32
N ILE A 106 2.85 -3.70 -4.98
CA ILE A 106 3.14 -4.09 -3.60
C ILE A 106 3.38 -2.85 -2.74
N VAL A 107 4.30 -1.97 -3.17
CA VAL A 107 4.64 -0.76 -2.40
C VAL A 107 3.44 0.18 -2.35
N TRP A 108 2.67 0.31 -3.44
CA TRP A 108 1.44 1.09 -3.47
C TRP A 108 0.40 0.60 -2.46
N ILE A 109 0.16 -0.71 -2.40
CA ILE A 109 -0.77 -1.30 -1.43
C ILE A 109 -0.27 -1.09 -0.01
N LEU A 110 1.03 -1.24 0.25
CA LEU A 110 1.61 -0.95 1.56
C LEU A 110 1.44 0.53 1.94
N LEU A 111 1.62 1.45 1.00
CA LEU A 111 1.42 2.89 1.19
C LEU A 111 -0.06 3.26 1.38
N LEU A 112 -1.00 2.57 0.73
CA LEU A 112 -2.43 2.77 0.93
C LEU A 112 -2.94 2.13 2.22
N ASN A 113 -2.28 1.07 2.69
CA ASN A 113 -2.57 0.40 3.95
C ASN A 113 -1.75 1.00 5.11
N VAL A 114 -1.45 2.30 5.03
CA VAL A 114 -1.10 3.10 6.21
C VAL A 114 -2.33 3.12 7.12
N GLY A 115 -2.30 2.29 8.17
CA GLY A 115 -3.23 2.22 9.29
C GLY A 115 -4.69 2.67 9.08
N THR A 116 -5.65 1.76 9.20
CA THR A 116 -7.03 2.19 9.45
C THR A 116 -7.20 2.51 10.93
N LEU A 117 -7.73 3.69 11.25
CA LEU A 117 -8.07 4.02 12.63
C LEU A 117 -9.15 3.06 13.12
N ASP A 118 -9.02 2.60 14.35
CA ASP A 118 -10.07 1.93 15.11
C ASP A 118 -10.46 2.83 16.29
N VAL A 119 -11.74 2.83 16.61
CA VAL A 119 -12.32 3.71 17.63
C VAL A 119 -13.14 2.86 18.61
N THR A 120 -12.71 2.88 19.86
CA THR A 120 -13.48 2.33 20.97
C THR A 120 -13.96 3.46 21.88
N ALA A 121 -15.06 3.22 22.57
CA ALA A 121 -15.66 4.21 23.45
C ALA A 121 -16.09 3.57 24.77
N ASN A 122 -15.94 4.34 25.85
CA ASN A 122 -16.41 3.96 27.17
C ASN A 122 -17.01 5.20 27.87
N PRO A 123 -18.26 5.15 28.33
CA PRO A 123 -19.22 4.06 28.13
C PRO A 123 -19.66 3.94 26.66
N ASP A 124 -20.17 2.77 26.26
CA ASP A 124 -20.81 2.55 24.95
C ASP A 124 -22.30 2.93 24.94
N MET A 125 -22.77 3.45 26.08
CA MET A 125 -24.14 3.85 26.31
C MET A 125 -24.21 4.94 27.38
N ILE A 126 -24.97 6.01 27.11
CA ILE A 126 -25.23 7.10 28.07
C ILE A 126 -26.74 7.28 28.30
N LYS A 127 -27.13 7.90 29.42
CA LYS A 127 -28.53 8.19 29.72
C LYS A 127 -29.01 9.49 29.09
N VAL A 128 -30.23 9.49 28.56
CA VAL A 128 -30.84 10.72 28.03
C VAL A 128 -31.06 11.74 29.14
N GLY A 129 -30.66 12.99 28.89
CA GLY A 129 -30.80 14.11 29.82
C GLY A 129 -29.81 14.11 30.99
N VAL A 130 -28.88 13.14 31.05
CA VAL A 130 -27.85 13.06 32.09
C VAL A 130 -26.49 13.34 31.45
N ALA A 131 -25.74 14.28 32.03
CA ALA A 131 -24.39 14.56 31.59
C ALA A 131 -23.43 13.46 32.08
N GLU A 132 -22.77 12.77 31.15
CA GLU A 132 -21.81 11.71 31.42
C GLU A 132 -20.47 11.99 30.72
N ASP A 133 -19.37 11.49 31.29
CA ASP A 133 -18.05 11.61 30.66
C ASP A 133 -17.84 10.42 29.71
N VAL A 134 -17.51 10.71 28.45
CA VAL A 134 -17.24 9.71 27.41
C VAL A 134 -15.78 9.77 27.02
N VAL A 135 -15.15 8.61 26.98
CA VAL A 135 -13.76 8.44 26.59
C VAL A 135 -13.73 7.71 25.26
N ALA A 136 -13.07 8.30 24.26
CA ALA A 136 -12.85 7.67 22.96
C ALA A 136 -11.36 7.34 22.79
N THR A 137 -11.04 6.07 22.61
CA THR A 137 -9.67 5.61 22.35
C THR A 137 -9.50 5.36 20.87
N VAL A 138 -8.49 5.98 20.26
CA VAL A 138 -8.14 5.79 18.86
C VAL A 138 -6.85 4.99 18.76
N SER A 139 -6.91 3.90 18.01
CA SER A 139 -5.76 3.06 17.73
C SER A 139 -5.67 2.74 16.25
N SER A 140 -4.56 2.18 15.79
CA SER A 140 -4.44 1.59 14.46
C SER A 140 -3.58 0.34 14.59
N SER A 141 -4.09 -0.81 14.18
CA SER A 141 -3.39 -2.10 14.27
C SER A 141 -2.85 -2.38 15.68
N GLY A 142 -3.57 -1.95 16.73
CA GLY A 142 -3.19 -2.13 18.14
C GLY A 142 -2.24 -1.07 18.70
N ALA A 143 -1.70 -0.16 17.87
CA ALA A 143 -0.91 0.98 18.34
C ALA A 143 -1.81 2.18 18.67
N ILE A 144 -1.55 2.85 19.79
CA ILE A 144 -2.26 4.08 20.16
C ILE A 144 -1.91 5.22 19.20
N ILE A 145 -2.91 6.03 18.84
CA ILE A 145 -2.74 7.13 17.88
C ILE A 145 -2.99 8.47 18.56
N ALA A 146 -1.93 9.27 18.69
CA ALA A 146 -1.98 10.62 19.24
C ALA A 146 -2.26 11.68 18.16
N GLY A 147 -2.99 12.74 18.50
CA GLY A 147 -3.30 13.86 17.59
C GLY A 147 -4.42 13.58 16.58
N ALA A 148 -5.11 12.45 16.68
CA ALA A 148 -6.31 12.19 15.88
C ALA A 148 -7.44 13.11 16.32
N THR A 149 -8.15 13.71 15.36
CA THR A 149 -9.37 14.48 15.63
C THR A 149 -10.53 13.52 15.83
N VAL A 150 -11.25 13.63 16.95
CA VAL A 150 -12.42 12.83 17.28
C VAL A 150 -13.64 13.74 17.42
N ASN A 151 -14.72 13.40 16.72
CA ASN A 151 -15.99 14.13 16.80
C ASN A 151 -17.12 13.22 17.29
N LEU A 152 -17.93 13.73 18.21
CA LEU A 152 -19.18 13.13 18.68
C LEU A 152 -20.35 13.92 18.11
N THR A 153 -21.22 13.25 17.37
CA THR A 153 -22.39 13.88 16.72
C THR A 153 -23.62 12.99 16.83
N GLY A 154 -24.77 13.55 17.24
CA GLY A 154 -26.06 12.85 17.29
C GLY A 154 -26.86 13.19 18.55
N GLU A 155 -28.19 13.07 18.49
CA GLU A 155 -29.09 13.29 19.64
C GLU A 155 -28.82 14.58 20.46
N GLY A 156 -28.55 15.70 19.77
CA GLY A 156 -28.24 16.99 20.42
C GLY A 156 -26.79 17.16 20.86
N VAL A 157 -25.94 16.14 20.69
CA VAL A 157 -24.49 16.20 20.94
C VAL A 157 -23.76 16.67 19.67
N ASN A 158 -22.88 17.68 19.83
CA ASN A 158 -21.92 18.10 18.82
C ASN A 158 -20.64 18.56 19.53
N MET A 159 -19.66 17.67 19.65
CA MET A 159 -18.41 17.92 20.37
C MET A 159 -17.22 17.42 19.55
N SER A 160 -16.07 18.09 19.67
CA SER A 160 -14.81 17.68 19.04
C SER A 160 -13.67 17.76 20.04
N ASN A 161 -12.76 16.79 20.00
CA ASN A 161 -11.51 16.83 20.75
C ASN A 161 -10.40 16.10 19.98
N PHE A 162 -9.17 16.13 20.49
CA PHE A 162 -8.03 15.43 19.93
C PHE A 162 -7.52 14.36 20.88
N THR A 163 -6.93 13.30 20.33
CA THR A 163 -6.28 12.28 21.17
C THR A 163 -4.96 12.77 21.76
N GLY A 164 -4.76 12.51 23.04
CA GLY A 164 -3.51 12.74 23.75
C GLY A 164 -2.41 11.74 23.37
N LYS A 165 -1.27 11.78 24.08
CA LYS A 165 -0.17 10.81 23.90
C LYS A 165 -0.55 9.37 24.28
N ASP A 166 -1.63 9.22 25.04
CA ASP A 166 -2.28 7.97 25.42
C ASP A 166 -3.21 7.42 24.30
N GLY A 167 -3.44 8.18 23.23
CA GLY A 167 -4.39 7.82 22.17
C GLY A 167 -5.84 8.05 22.55
N ILE A 168 -6.10 8.85 23.60
CA ILE A 168 -7.43 9.03 24.16
C ILE A 168 -7.93 10.46 23.96
N ALA A 169 -9.16 10.60 23.51
CA ALA A 169 -9.92 11.84 23.48
C ALA A 169 -10.99 11.83 24.58
N TYR A 170 -10.93 12.80 25.48
CA TYR A 170 -11.85 12.92 26.62
C TYR A 170 -12.98 13.90 26.31
N PHE A 171 -14.22 13.46 26.46
CA PHE A 171 -15.41 14.28 26.30
C PHE A 171 -16.14 14.39 27.63
N ASN A 172 -16.06 15.56 28.26
CA ASN A 172 -16.67 15.78 29.57
C ASN A 172 -18.09 16.30 29.40
N LYS A 173 -19.03 15.82 30.24
CA LYS A 173 -20.43 16.27 30.26
C LYS A 173 -21.17 16.10 28.92
N VAL A 174 -20.97 14.96 28.25
CA VAL A 174 -21.78 14.59 27.09
C VAL A 174 -23.23 14.38 27.55
N ASN A 175 -24.17 15.12 26.97
CA ASN A 175 -25.57 15.05 27.34
C ASN A 175 -26.44 14.91 26.10
N ALA A 176 -27.09 13.76 25.94
CA ALA A 176 -28.02 13.50 24.85
C ALA A 176 -29.41 14.08 25.18
N THR A 177 -30.02 14.76 24.21
CA THR A 177 -31.37 15.33 24.36
C THR A 177 -32.48 14.37 23.96
N GLY A 178 -32.14 13.27 23.28
CA GLY A 178 -33.06 12.27 22.77
C GLY A 178 -32.45 10.87 22.83
N ALA A 179 -33.28 9.84 22.69
CA ALA A 179 -32.82 8.47 22.58
C ALA A 179 -32.45 8.14 21.12
N GLY A 180 -31.27 7.58 20.92
CA GLY A 180 -30.76 7.28 19.58
C GLY A 180 -29.26 7.04 19.55
N ASN A 181 -28.67 7.15 18.35
CA ASN A 181 -27.25 6.89 18.14
C ASN A 181 -26.43 8.18 18.19
N ILE A 182 -25.35 8.15 18.95
CA ILE A 182 -24.28 9.16 18.88
C ILE A 182 -23.13 8.55 18.11
N THR A 183 -22.77 9.16 17.00
CA THR A 183 -21.67 8.73 16.15
C THR A 183 -20.38 9.38 16.61
N ILE A 184 -19.38 8.54 16.91
CA ILE A 184 -18.00 8.92 17.17
C ILE A 184 -17.22 8.69 15.89
N SER A 185 -16.60 9.74 15.35
CA SER A 185 -15.77 9.65 14.14
C SER A 185 -14.35 10.08 14.46
N ALA A 186 -13.35 9.31 14.01
CA ALA A 186 -11.94 9.67 14.16
C ALA A 186 -11.31 9.94 12.79
N ARG A 187 -10.48 10.98 12.72
CA ARG A 187 -9.74 11.38 11.52
C ARG A 187 -8.30 11.75 11.85
N MET A 188 -7.37 11.28 11.03
CA MET A 188 -5.97 11.68 11.06
C MET A 188 -5.39 11.60 9.65
N THR A 189 -4.60 12.60 9.26
CA THR A 189 -3.93 12.58 7.96
C THR A 189 -3.02 11.37 7.85
N GLY A 190 -3.13 10.63 6.73
CA GLY A 190 -2.37 9.41 6.52
C GLY A 190 -2.97 8.15 7.15
N TYR A 191 -4.21 8.21 7.66
CA TYR A 191 -4.94 7.04 8.14
C TYR A 191 -6.33 6.94 7.50
N GLY A 192 -6.80 5.71 7.29
CA GLY A 192 -8.20 5.44 6.95
C GLY A 192 -9.12 5.83 8.11
N SER A 193 -10.22 6.56 7.83
CA SER A 193 -11.18 6.96 8.86
C SER A 193 -12.14 5.82 9.24
N LYS A 194 -12.54 5.77 10.51
CA LYS A 194 -13.62 4.90 11.02
C LYS A 194 -14.55 5.66 11.95
N TYR A 195 -15.70 5.07 12.17
CA TYR A 195 -16.69 5.53 13.13
C TYR A 195 -17.20 4.39 14.00
N LYS A 196 -17.67 4.75 15.18
CA LYS A 196 -18.33 3.88 16.15
C LYS A 196 -19.60 4.59 16.61
N ASN A 197 -20.70 3.85 16.72
CA ASN A 197 -21.90 4.38 17.38
C ASN A 197 -21.92 3.94 18.84
N ILE A 198 -22.29 4.86 19.72
CA ILE A 198 -22.73 4.59 21.09
C ILE A 198 -24.22 4.93 21.21
N SER A 199 -24.91 4.28 22.15
CA SER A 199 -26.36 4.46 22.32
C SER A 199 -26.69 5.52 23.38
N SER A 200 -27.81 6.22 23.20
CA SER A 200 -28.43 7.03 24.24
C SER A 200 -29.85 6.51 24.50
N ARG A 201 -30.19 6.29 25.77
CA ARG A 201 -31.52 5.80 26.18
C ARG A 201 -31.91 6.21 27.60
#